data_AF-A0A441ZH35-F1
#
_entry.id   AF-A0A441ZH35-F1
#
_cell.length_a   1.000
_cell.length_b   1.000
_cell.length_c   1.000
_cell.angle_alpha   90.00
_cell.angle_beta   90.00
_cell.angle_gamma   90.00
#
_symmetry.space_group_name_H-M   'P 1'
#
loop_
_entity.id
_entity.type
_entity.pdbx_description
1 polymer ?
#
loop_
_entity_poly.entity_id
_entity_poly.type
_entity_poly.pdbx_seq_one_letter_code
_entity_poly.pdbx_strand_id
1 'polypeptide(L)' 'MTRAFAKVEGLRITEAIVIAMREALERWRNRETPLETAARLRAEFGIELSKQARNPLPRPVYDQLSCED' A
#
# COMPACT_ATOMS: atom_id res chain seq x y z
N MET A 1 15.92 9.86 -10.92
CA MET A 1 15.18 10.50 -9.81
C MET A 1 16.10 11.26 -8.86
N THR A 2 17.10 10.63 -8.22
CA THR A 2 18.03 11.31 -7.28
C THR A 2 18.86 12.44 -7.90
N ARG A 3 19.28 12.32 -9.17
CA ARG A 3 19.98 13.40 -9.89
C ARG A 3 19.11 14.64 -10.13
N ALA A 4 17.80 14.45 -10.34
CA ALA A 4 16.85 15.55 -10.49
C ALA A 4 16.57 16.21 -9.13
N PHE A 5 16.40 15.41 -8.09
CA PHE A 5 16.22 15.87 -6.70
C PHE A 5 17.43 16.69 -6.22
N ALA A 6 18.64 16.18 -6.45
CA ALA A 6 19.90 16.89 -6.15
C ALA A 6 19.97 18.26 -6.85
N LYS A 7 19.49 18.34 -8.10
CA LYS A 7 19.49 19.59 -8.87
C LYS A 7 18.46 20.60 -8.38
N VAL A 8 17.28 20.14 -7.97
CA VAL A 8 16.19 21.01 -7.46
C VAL A 8 16.49 21.52 -6.05
N GLU A 9 17.02 20.65 -5.18
CA GLU A 9 17.31 20.94 -3.77
C GLU A 9 18.73 21.49 -3.53
N GLY A 10 19.57 21.59 -4.57
CA GLY A 10 20.96 22.05 -4.44
C GLY A 10 21.88 21.09 -3.67
N LEU A 11 21.47 19.82 -3.53
CA LEU A 11 22.18 18.81 -2.76
C LEU A 11 23.24 18.10 -3.59
N ARG A 12 24.27 17.56 -2.93
CA ARG A 12 25.18 16.61 -3.59
C ARG A 12 24.41 15.32 -3.89
N ILE A 13 24.81 14.61 -4.95
CA ILE A 13 24.14 13.36 -5.38
C ILE A 13 24.09 12.35 -4.22
N THR A 14 25.15 12.24 -3.42
CA THR A 14 25.20 11.35 -2.26
C THR A 14 24.19 11.73 -1.18
N GLU A 15 24.01 13.01 -0.88
CA GLU A 15 23.03 13.49 0.10
C GLU A 15 21.60 13.22 -0.38
N ALA A 16 21.33 13.46 -1.67
CA ALA A 16 20.04 13.15 -2.27
C ALA A 16 19.70 11.65 -2.23
N ILE A 17 20.70 10.76 -2.31
CA ILE A 17 20.50 9.31 -2.16
C ILE A 17 20.10 8.98 -0.72
N VAL A 18 20.82 9.50 0.28
CA VAL A 18 20.53 9.22 1.70
C VAL A 18 19.13 9.69 2.08
N ILE A 19 18.74 10.89 1.64
CA ILE A 19 17.40 11.44 1.88
C ILE A 19 16.33 10.56 1.23
N ALA A 20 16.51 10.20 -0.04
CA ALA A 20 15.56 9.35 -0.75
C ALA A 20 15.39 7.98 -0.07
N MET A 21 16.48 7.37 0.41
CA MET A 21 16.41 6.09 1.13
C MET A 21 15.70 6.22 2.48
N ARG A 22 15.99 7.28 3.23
CA ARG A 22 15.33 7.56 4.51
C ARG A 22 13.82 7.73 4.33
N GLU A 23 13.42 8.49 3.32
CA GLU A 23 12.01 8.71 3.00
C GLU A 23 11.33 7.41 2.51
N ALA A 24 12.03 6.58 1.73
CA ALA A 24 11.51 5.28 1.30
C ALA A 24 11.26 4.34 2.49
N LEU A 25 12.17 4.32 3.48
CA LEU A 25 12.01 3.55 4.72
C LEU A 25 10.85 4.08 5.58
N GLU A 26 10.73 5.40 5.72
CA GLU A 26 9.61 6.02 6.44
C GLU A 26 8.27 5.71 5.77
N ARG A 27 8.19 5.83 4.43
CA ARG A 27 6.98 5.42 3.67
C ARG A 27 6.66 3.95 3.86
N TRP A 28 7.66 3.07 3.83
CA TRP A 28 7.44 1.64 4.02
C TRP A 28 6.93 1.34 5.43
N ARG A 29 7.53 1.96 6.45
CA ARG A 29 7.14 1.77 7.85
C ARG A 29 5.74 2.29 8.15
N ASN A 30 5.35 3.38 7.50
CA ASN A 30 4.03 4.00 7.65
C ASN A 30 3.00 3.49 6.63
N ARG A 31 3.34 2.46 5.84
CA ARG A 31 2.44 1.93 4.81
C ARG A 31 1.31 1.17 5.50
N GLU A 32 0.07 1.57 5.23
CA GLU A 32 -1.10 0.79 5.64
C GLU A 32 -0.97 -0.64 5.13
N THR A 33 -1.20 -1.61 6.02
CA THR A 33 -1.34 -3.00 5.62
C THR A 33 -2.58 -3.17 4.73
N PRO A 34 -2.65 -4.20 3.87
CA PRO A 34 -3.85 -4.47 3.07
C PRO A 34 -5.14 -4.56 3.91
N LEU A 35 -5.04 -5.07 5.14
CA LEU A 35 -6.16 -5.18 6.06
C LEU A 35 -6.66 -3.81 6.55
N GLU A 36 -5.73 -2.93 6.94
CA GLU A 36 -6.02 -1.56 7.35
C GLU A 36 -6.58 -0.76 6.19
N THR A 37 -5.98 -0.88 5.00
CA THR A 37 -6.48 -0.26 3.76
C THR A 37 -7.93 -0.70 3.50
N ALA A 38 -8.21 -2.00 3.56
CA ALA A 38 -9.57 -2.51 3.39
C ALA A 38 -10.52 -2.00 4.49
N ALA A 39 -10.04 -1.83 5.73
CA ALA A 39 -10.84 -1.28 6.83
C ALA A 39 -11.19 0.20 6.59
N ARG A 40 -10.21 1.02 6.19
CA ARG A 40 -10.39 2.42 5.82
C ARG A 40 -11.40 2.57 4.70
N LEU A 41 -11.26 1.79 3.63
CA LEU A 41 -12.19 1.80 2.50
C LEU A 41 -13.60 1.39 2.91
N ARG A 42 -13.75 0.33 3.72
CA ARG A 42 -15.06 -0.07 4.24
C ARG A 42 -15.74 1.06 5.03
N ALA A 43 -14.99 1.76 5.88
CA ALA A 43 -15.51 2.90 6.62
C ALA A 43 -15.89 4.07 5.71
N GLU A 44 -15.06 4.39 4.71
CA GLU A 44 -15.29 5.46 3.73
C GLU A 44 -16.60 5.25 2.93
N PHE A 45 -16.91 4.00 2.59
CA PHE A 45 -18.14 3.64 1.86
C PHE A 45 -19.30 3.21 2.76
N GLY A 46 -19.17 3.27 4.09
CA GLY A 46 -20.22 2.84 5.03
C GLY A 46 -20.55 1.34 4.97
N ILE A 47 -19.59 0.50 4.59
CA ILE A 47 -19.75 -0.95 4.43
C ILE A 47 -19.45 -1.65 5.75
N GLU A 48 -20.46 -2.27 6.36
CA GLU A 48 -20.30 -3.14 7.52
C GLU A 48 -20.26 -4.62 7.11
N LEU A 49 -19.24 -5.35 7.57
CA LEU A 49 -19.17 -6.80 7.36
C LEU A 49 -19.87 -7.55 8.49
N SER A 50 -20.82 -8.40 8.11
CA SER A 50 -21.37 -9.43 8.99
C SER A 50 -20.29 -10.41 9.43
N LYS A 51 -20.53 -11.15 10.53
CA LYS A 51 -19.57 -12.17 11.02
C LYS A 51 -19.23 -13.22 9.96
N GLN A 52 -20.18 -13.59 9.12
CA GLN A 52 -19.96 -14.53 8.01
C GLN A 52 -19.10 -13.91 6.91
N ALA A 53 -19.33 -12.64 6.56
CA ALA A 53 -18.58 -11.94 5.50
C ALA A 53 -17.11 -11.66 5.87
N ARG A 54 -16.72 -11.82 7.14
CA ARG A 54 -15.32 -11.75 7.59
C ARG A 54 -14.55 -13.03 7.34
N ASN A 55 -15.25 -14.14 7.05
CA ASN A 55 -14.59 -15.39 6.73
C ASN A 55 -14.30 -15.44 5.22
N PRO A 56 -13.09 -15.83 4.80
CA PRO A 56 -12.79 -15.98 3.39
C PRO A 56 -13.77 -16.96 2.73
N LEU A 57 -14.09 -16.70 1.46
CA LEU A 57 -14.83 -17.66 0.66
C LEU A 57 -14.03 -18.98 0.54
N PRO A 58 -14.70 -20.14 0.48
CA PRO A 58 -14.04 -21.37 0.13
C PRO A 58 -13.30 -21.20 -1.20
N ARG A 59 -12.05 -21.70 -1.25
CA ARG A 59 -11.18 -21.63 -2.43
C ARG A 59 -11.88 -21.98 -3.75
N PRO A 60 -12.64 -23.09 -3.88
CA PRO A 60 -13.30 -23.41 -5.16
C PRO A 60 -14.33 -22.36 -5.60
N VAL A 61 -14.99 -21.68 -4.66
CA VAL A 61 -15.95 -20.60 -4.96
C VAL A 61 -15.20 -19.34 -5.39
N TYR A 62 -14.08 -19.04 -4.72
CA TYR A 62 -13.23 -17.93 -5.11
C TYR A 62 -12.67 -18.13 -6.52
N ASP A 63 -12.10 -19.30 -6.80
CA ASP A 63 -11.49 -19.65 -8.09
C ASP A 63 -12.51 -19.56 -9.25
N GLN A 64 -13.78 -19.95 -9.00
CA GLN A 64 -14.87 -19.78 -9.98
C GLN A 64 -15.23 -18.32 -10.25
N LEU A 65 -15.15 -17.45 -9.25
CA LEU A 65 -15.45 -16.01 -9.39
C LEU A 65 -14.27 -15.24 -9.98
N SER A 66 -13.04 -15.70 -9.76
CA SER A 66 -11.84 -14.98 -10.18
C SER A 66 -11.50 -15.16 -11.66
N CYS A 67 -12.15 -16.09 -12.37
CA CYS A 67 -11.98 -16.35 -13.82
C CYS A 67 -10.61 -15.91 -14.35
N GLU A 68 -9.55 -16.55 -13.86
CA GLU A 68 -8.33 -16.66 -14.63
C GLU A 68 -8.55 -17.88 -15.54
N ASP A 69 -8.93 -17.62 -16.80
CA ASP A 69 -8.74 -18.58 -17.89
C ASP A 69 -7.24 -18.72 -18.20
#